data_AF-A0A5K1C698-F1
#
_entry.id   AF-A0A5K1C698-F1
#
_cell.length_a   1.000
_cell.length_b   1.000
_cell.length_c   1.000
_cell.angle_alpha   90.00
_cell.angle_beta   90.00
_cell.angle_gamma   90.00
#
_symmetry.space_group_name_H-M   'P 1'
#
loop_
_entity.id
_entity.type
_entity.pdbx_description
1 polymer ?
#
loop_
_entity_poly.entity_id
_entity_poly.type
_entity_poly.pdbx_seq_one_letter_code
_entity_poly.pdbx_strand_id
1 'polypeptide(L)' 'VVFYKKIHKVFVLQTIPSGKILRKDLKAKLAALSTN' A
#
# COMPACT_ATOMS: atom_id res chain seq x y z
N VAL A 1 8.03 -28.32 -4.44
CA VAL A 1 7.72 -27.11 -5.24
C VAL A 1 7.36 -25.99 -4.27
N VAL A 2 8.11 -24.88 -4.25
CA VAL A 2 7.89 -23.79 -3.28
C VAL A 2 6.80 -22.86 -3.81
N PHE A 3 5.68 -22.78 -3.09
CA PHE A 3 4.56 -21.90 -3.43
C PHE A 3 4.75 -20.55 -2.73
N TYR A 4 4.93 -19.48 -3.50
CA TYR A 4 4.90 -18.13 -2.96
C TYR A 4 3.49 -17.56 -3.03
N LYS A 5 3.12 -16.72 -2.07
CA LYS A 5 1.90 -15.93 -2.16
C LYS A 5 2.00 -14.96 -3.34
N LYS A 6 0.96 -14.90 -4.15
CA LYS A 6 0.83 -13.92 -5.25
C LYS A 6 0.62 -12.53 -4.66
N ILE A 7 1.40 -11.56 -5.14
CA ILE A 7 1.21 -10.14 -4.79
C ILE A 7 0.05 -9.60 -5.62
N HIS A 8 -0.98 -9.04 -4.99
CA HIS A 8 -2.18 -8.57 -5.69
C HIS A 8 -2.08 -7.14 -6.20
N LYS A 9 -1.50 -6.23 -5.41
CA LYS A 9 -1.39 -4.80 -5.73
C LYS A 9 -0.10 -4.24 -5.13
N VAL A 10 0.56 -3.39 -5.89
CA VAL A 10 1.78 -2.68 -5.50
C VAL A 10 1.49 -1.19 -5.61
N PHE A 11 1.92 -0.43 -4.60
CA PHE A 11 1.76 1.02 -4.57
C PHE A 11 3.11 1.65 -4.26
N VAL A 12 3.47 2.67 -5.02
CA VAL A 12 4.72 3.41 -4.84
C VAL A 12 4.41 4.69 -4.08
N LEU A 13 5.14 4.93 -3.01
CA LEU A 13 5.01 6.11 -2.18
C LEU A 13 6.37 6.80 -2.10
N GLN A 14 6.37 8.13 -2.13
CA GLN A 14 7.60 8.93 -2.04
C GLN A 14 8.25 8.84 -0.66
N THR A 15 7.45 8.70 0.40
CA THR A 15 7.93 8.54 1.77
C THR A 15 7.11 7.49 2.51
N ILE A 16 7.80 6.68 3.31
CA ILE A 16 7.20 5.74 4.26
C ILE A 16 7.14 6.40 5.63
N PRO A 17 6.05 6.26 6.38
CA PRO A 17 5.99 6.75 7.75
C PRO A 17 7.02 5.99 8.60
N SER A 18 7.78 6.74 9.41
CA SER A 18 8.85 6.20 10.28
C SER A 18 8.32 5.35 11.44
N GLY A 19 7.01 5.42 11.72
CA GLY A 19 6.35 4.68 12.78
C GLY A 19 5.39 3.61 12.26
N LYS A 20 4.21 3.54 12.87
CA LYS A 20 3.24 2.50 12.55
C LYS A 20 2.55 2.76 11.21
N ILE A 21 2.62 1.78 10.32
CA ILE A 21 1.80 1.77 9.10
C ILE A 21 0.38 1.35 9.46
N LEU A 22 -0.51 2.32 9.54
CA LEU A 22 -1.94 2.10 9.74
C LEU A 22 -2.60 1.84 8.38
N ARG A 23 -3.19 0.64 8.21
CA ARG A 23 -3.88 0.26 6.96
C ARG A 23 -4.99 1.25 6.57
N LYS A 24 -5.67 1.85 7.56
CA LYS A 24 -6.73 2.85 7.33
C LYS A 24 -6.19 4.08 6.60
N ASP A 25 -5.04 4.59 7.03
CA ASP A 25 -4.47 5.84 6.52
C ASP A 25 -3.83 5.58 5.15
N LEU A 26 -3.25 4.39 4.95
CA LEU A 26 -2.74 3.97 3.65
C LEU A 26 -3.89 3.79 2.64
N LYS A 27 -5.01 3.18 3.03
CA LYS A 27 -6.20 3.05 2.18
C LYS A 27 -6.79 4.43 1.84
N ALA A 28 -6.82 5.36 2.80
CA ALA A 28 -7.27 6.72 2.56
C ALA A 28 -6.36 7.47 1.56
N LYS A 29 -5.04 7.40 1.73
CA LYS A 29 -4.07 7.98 0.77
C LYS A 29 -4.20 7.39 -0.63
N LEU A 30 -4.41 6.08 -0.72
CA LEU A 30 -4.61 5.41 -2.01
C LEU A 30 -5.94 5.77 -2.67
N ALA A 31 -7.02 5.90 -1.89
CA ALA A 31 -8.31 6.37 -2.40
C ALA A 31 -8.20 7.80 -2.95
N ALA A 32 -7.48 8.69 -2.26
CA ALA A 32 -7.23 10.05 -2.74
C ALA A 32 -6.44 10.10 -4.06
N LEU A 33 -5.52 9.14 -4.28
CA LEU A 33 -4.77 9.03 -5.54
C LEU A 33 -5.59 8.46 -6.71
N SER A 34 -6.67 7.73 -6.43
CA SER A 34 -7.43 6.98 -7.43
C SER A 34 -8.49 7.81 -8.18
N THR A 35 -8.78 9.03 -7.75
CA THR A 35 -9.66 9.97 -8.46
C THR A 35 -8.87 10.72 -9.52
N ASN A 36 -8.69 10.08 -10.68
CA ASN A 36 -8.37 10.72 -11.97
C ASN A 36 -9.04 9.90 -13.08
#